data_AF-A0AAU6AW74-F1
#
_entry.id   AF-A0AAU6AW74-F1
#
_cell.length_a   1.000
_cell.length_b   1.000
_cell.length_c   1.000
_cell.angle_alpha   90.00
_cell.angle_beta   90.00
_cell.angle_gamma   90.00
#
_symmetry.space_group_name_H-M   'P 1'
#
loop_
_entity.id
_entity.type
_entity.pdbx_description
1 polymer ?
#
loop_
_entity_poly.entity_id
_entity_poly.type
_entity_poly.pdbx_seq_one_letter_code
_entity_poly.pdbx_strand_id
1 'polypeptide(L)'
;MHADPAPESPQSGHLVSLQHQLRLLAATMTVAPESAEVVIMLTGVAQTADRAADDLAGCAPEVIILVRQAVGSAAEGRHELACTDLIAAHGRLAAVRRDRVRVPGHSARGRSPAQEGDPVRITQPESDRTTWSYQW
;
A
#
# COMPACT_ATOMS: atom_id res chain seq x y z
N MET A 1 -21.00 5.73 32.53
CA MET A 1 -21.01 4.83 31.36
C MET A 1 -19.63 4.92 30.71
N HIS A 2 -18.67 4.11 31.18
CA HIS A 2 -17.41 3.94 30.49
C HIS A 2 -17.67 2.97 29.34
N ALA A 3 -17.52 3.43 28.10
CA ALA A 3 -17.44 2.52 26.97
C ALA A 3 -16.17 1.70 27.14
N ASP A 4 -16.36 0.40 27.40
CA ASP A 4 -15.29 -0.60 27.39
C ASP A 4 -14.72 -0.62 25.96
N PRO A 5 -13.42 -0.33 25.74
CA PRO A 5 -12.84 -0.44 24.41
C PRO A 5 -12.91 -1.91 23.99
N ALA A 6 -13.59 -2.18 22.88
CA ALA A 6 -13.67 -3.51 22.30
C ALA A 6 -12.26 -4.13 22.25
N PRO A 7 -12.09 -5.41 22.61
CA PRO A 7 -10.77 -6.04 22.65
C PRO A 7 -10.13 -5.84 21.28
N GLU A 8 -8.99 -5.15 21.24
CA GLU A 8 -8.28 -4.87 20.01
C GLU A 8 -8.03 -6.22 19.32
N SER A 9 -8.78 -6.49 18.25
CA SER A 9 -8.82 -7.83 17.66
C SER A 9 -7.38 -8.26 17.32
N PRO A 10 -6.92 -9.45 17.71
CA PRO A 10 -5.55 -9.91 17.46
C PRO A 10 -5.15 -9.83 15.96
N GLN A 11 -6.15 -9.89 15.08
CA GLN A 11 -6.09 -9.59 13.64
C GLN A 11 -5.47 -8.22 13.30
N SER A 12 -5.82 -7.17 14.06
CA SER A 12 -5.21 -5.85 13.91
C SER A 12 -3.73 -5.85 14.31
N GLY A 13 -3.36 -6.65 15.31
CA GLY A 13 -1.98 -6.78 15.79
C GLY A 13 -1.03 -7.33 14.72
N HIS A 14 -1.48 -8.32 13.93
CA HIS A 14 -0.68 -8.89 12.84
C HIS A 14 -0.40 -7.87 11.73
N LEU A 15 -1.38 -7.06 11.33
CA LEU A 15 -1.18 -6.03 10.31
C LEU A 15 -0.24 -4.92 10.76
N VAL A 16 -0.31 -4.50 12.04
CA VAL A 16 0.64 -3.52 12.60
C VAL A 16 2.05 -4.09 12.62
N SER A 17 2.20 -5.34 13.09
CA SER A 17 3.48 -6.02 13.16
C SER A 17 4.10 -6.18 11.76
N LEU A 18 3.31 -6.66 10.79
CA LEU A 18 3.72 -6.79 9.40
C LEU A 18 4.18 -5.45 8.82
N GLN A 19 3.42 -4.37 9.04
CA GLN A 19 3.81 -3.06 8.55
C GLN A 19 5.16 -2.59 9.13
N HIS A 20 5.38 -2.82 10.43
CA HIS A 20 6.63 -2.47 11.10
C HIS A 20 7.80 -3.30 10.56
N GLN A 21 7.63 -4.61 10.44
CA GLN A 21 8.65 -5.51 9.90
C GLN A 21 9.03 -5.14 8.45
N LEU A 22 8.04 -4.84 7.59
CA LEU A 22 8.30 -4.40 6.21
C LEU A 22 9.15 -3.12 6.16
N ARG A 23 8.88 -2.16 7.04
CA ARG A 23 9.66 -0.91 7.13
C ARG A 23 11.09 -1.16 7.58
N LEU A 24 11.27 -1.97 8.63
CA LEU A 24 12.61 -2.29 9.14
C LEU A 24 13.41 -3.05 8.09
N LEU A 25 12.82 -4.08 7.50
CA LEU A 25 13.50 -4.92 6.52
C LEU A 25 13.93 -4.15 5.28
N ALA A 26 13.08 -3.27 4.74
CA ALA A 26 13.45 -2.43 3.60
C ALA A 26 14.68 -1.54 3.92
N ALA A 27 14.74 -0.98 5.13
CA ALA A 27 15.89 -0.19 5.57
C ALA A 27 17.15 -1.05 5.73
N THR A 28 17.05 -2.21 6.41
CA THR A 28 18.18 -3.12 6.62
C THR A 28 18.72 -3.66 5.31
N MET A 29 17.85 -4.05 4.38
CA MET A 29 18.24 -4.61 3.09
C MET A 29 18.90 -3.58 2.16
N THR A 30 18.66 -2.29 2.37
CA THR A 30 19.39 -1.22 1.66
C THR A 30 20.85 -1.11 2.14
N VAL A 31 21.13 -1.46 3.39
CA VAL A 31 22.46 -1.33 4.00
C VAL A 31 23.28 -2.61 3.89
N ALA A 32 22.66 -3.77 4.15
CA ALA A 32 23.35 -5.06 4.22
C ALA A 32 22.48 -6.19 3.64
N PRO A 33 22.22 -6.19 2.32
CA PRO A 33 21.25 -7.09 1.68
C PRO A 33 21.59 -8.58 1.82
N GLU A 34 22.88 -8.92 1.88
CA GLU A 34 23.36 -10.30 1.94
C GLU A 34 23.57 -10.80 3.38
N SER A 35 23.23 -9.99 4.38
CA SER A 35 23.41 -10.38 5.77
C SER A 35 22.48 -11.54 6.15
N ALA A 36 22.98 -12.45 6.99
CA ALA A 36 22.14 -13.53 7.54
C ALA A 36 20.91 -12.98 8.29
N GLU A 37 21.03 -11.78 8.86
CA GLU A 37 19.92 -11.08 9.52
C GLU A 37 18.79 -10.74 8.55
N VAL A 38 19.09 -10.25 7.33
CA VAL A 38 18.07 -9.99 6.30
C VAL A 38 17.32 -11.26 5.91
N VAL A 39 18.02 -12.40 5.78
CA VAL A 39 17.38 -13.70 5.46
C VAL A 39 16.42 -14.14 6.58
N ILE A 40 16.84 -13.98 7.84
CA ILE A 40 16.00 -14.29 9.00
C ILE A 40 14.77 -13.35 9.03
N MET A 41 14.96 -12.06 8.80
CA MET A 41 13.88 -11.08 8.77
C MET A 41 12.89 -11.34 7.62
N LEU A 42 13.37 -11.69 6.43
CA LEU A 42 12.53 -12.09 5.29
C LEU A 42 11.64 -13.28 5.65
N THR A 43 12.21 -14.29 6.31
CA THR A 43 11.47 -15.46 6.79
C THR A 43 10.40 -15.06 7.82
N GLY A 44 10.74 -14.18 8.76
CA GLY A 44 9.80 -13.66 9.75
C GLY A 44 8.65 -12.84 9.13
N VAL A 45 8.95 -12.03 8.12
CA VAL A 45 7.95 -11.27 7.35
C VAL A 45 7.01 -12.22 6.61
N ALA A 46 7.54 -13.25 5.94
CA ALA A 46 6.70 -14.23 5.24
C ALA A 46 5.73 -14.95 6.20
N GLN A 47 6.23 -15.41 7.35
CA GLN A 47 5.38 -16.05 8.37
C GLN A 47 4.31 -15.10 8.91
N THR A 48 4.66 -13.83 9.12
CA THR A 48 3.71 -12.83 9.63
C THR A 48 2.65 -12.49 8.57
N ALA A 49 3.04 -12.42 7.29
CA ALA A 49 2.12 -12.24 6.17
C ALA A 49 1.15 -13.42 6.03
N ASP A 50 1.64 -14.66 6.17
CA ASP A 50 0.77 -15.85 6.15
C ASP A 50 -0.21 -15.87 7.33
N ARG A 51 0.20 -15.46 8.53
CA ARG A 51 -0.71 -15.31 9.69
C ARG A 51 -1.72 -14.17 9.52
N ALA A 52 -1.39 -13.17 8.71
CA ALA A 52 -2.27 -12.06 8.35
C ALA A 52 -3.08 -12.33 7.08
N ALA A 53 -2.99 -13.53 6.48
CA ALA A 53 -3.50 -13.79 5.15
C ALA A 53 -5.01 -13.55 5.05
N ASP A 54 -5.79 -14.02 6.03
CA ASP A 54 -7.24 -13.83 6.05
C ASP A 54 -7.62 -12.35 6.16
N ASP A 55 -6.90 -11.58 6.98
CA ASP A 55 -7.13 -10.15 7.16
C ASP A 55 -6.79 -9.34 5.90
N LEU A 56 -5.74 -9.77 5.18
CA LEU A 56 -5.28 -9.17 3.93
C LEU A 56 -6.16 -9.58 2.75
N ALA A 57 -6.68 -10.80 2.72
CA ALA A 57 -7.52 -11.29 1.63
C ALA A 57 -8.75 -10.40 1.39
N GLY A 58 -9.31 -9.84 2.47
CA GLY A 58 -10.46 -8.94 2.39
C GLY A 58 -10.16 -7.48 2.03
N CYS A 59 -8.89 -7.05 1.97
CA CYS A 59 -8.57 -5.62 1.81
C CYS A 59 -7.34 -5.26 0.96
N ALA A 60 -6.32 -6.11 0.93
CA ALA A 60 -5.09 -5.92 0.18
C ALA A 60 -4.39 -7.27 -0.07
N PRO A 61 -5.00 -8.19 -0.85
CA PRO A 61 -4.38 -9.46 -1.20
C PRO A 61 -3.04 -9.26 -1.93
N GLU A 62 -2.85 -8.12 -2.61
CA GLU A 62 -1.62 -7.77 -3.31
C GLU A 62 -0.40 -7.67 -2.37
N VAL A 63 -0.62 -7.37 -1.07
CA VAL A 63 0.47 -7.33 -0.08
C VAL A 63 1.13 -8.70 0.07
N ILE A 64 0.35 -9.78 0.07
CA ILE A 64 0.89 -11.15 0.17
C ILE A 64 1.70 -11.49 -1.08
N ILE A 65 1.20 -11.10 -2.26
CA ILE A 65 1.87 -11.32 -3.54
C ILE A 65 3.24 -10.63 -3.55
N LEU A 66 3.26 -9.35 -3.17
CA LEU A 66 4.49 -8.55 -3.12
C LEU A 66 5.49 -9.11 -2.09
N VAL A 67 5.03 -9.56 -0.93
CA VAL A 67 5.92 -10.21 0.06
C VAL A 67 6.53 -11.49 -0.50
N ARG A 68 5.74 -12.33 -1.19
CA ARG A 68 6.25 -13.57 -1.81
C ARG A 68 7.22 -13.27 -2.95
N GLN A 69 6.94 -12.27 -3.77
CA GLN A 69 7.85 -11.80 -4.82
C GLN A 69 9.14 -11.27 -4.23
N ALA A 70 9.09 -10.50 -3.14
CA ALA A 70 10.29 -10.01 -2.47
C ALA A 70 11.17 -11.15 -1.95
N VAL A 71 10.56 -12.17 -1.31
CA VAL A 71 11.29 -13.36 -0.83
C VAL A 71 11.92 -14.13 -1.98
N GLY A 72 11.18 -14.34 -3.07
CA GLY A 72 11.70 -15.00 -4.27
C GLY A 72 12.86 -14.22 -4.91
N SER A 73 12.69 -12.92 -5.11
CA SER A 73 13.73 -12.03 -5.64
C SER A 73 14.97 -12.03 -4.75
N ALA A 74 14.82 -11.99 -3.42
CA ALA A 74 15.95 -12.04 -2.48
C ALA A 74 16.67 -13.40 -2.52
N ALA A 75 15.95 -14.51 -2.65
CA ALA A 75 16.55 -15.85 -2.78
C ALA A 75 17.37 -16.02 -4.07
N GLU A 76 17.03 -15.25 -5.11
CA GLU A 76 17.77 -15.19 -6.38
C GLU A 76 18.89 -14.12 -6.38
N GLY A 77 19.16 -13.46 -5.24
CA GLY A 77 20.15 -12.39 -5.13
C GLY A 77 19.72 -11.04 -5.75
N ARG A 78 18.46 -10.92 -6.19
CA ARG A 78 17.89 -9.69 -6.77
C ARG A 78 17.40 -8.73 -5.68
N HIS A 79 18.31 -8.29 -4.81
CA HIS A 79 17.98 -7.54 -3.59
C HIS A 79 17.33 -6.17 -3.84
N GLU A 80 17.67 -5.48 -4.93
CA GLU A 80 17.03 -4.20 -5.31
C GLU A 80 15.54 -4.39 -5.66
N LEU A 81 15.24 -5.45 -6.41
CA LEU A 81 13.87 -5.81 -6.75
C LEU A 81 13.09 -6.22 -5.50
N ALA A 82 13.71 -7.05 -4.65
CA ALA A 82 13.13 -7.40 -3.36
C ALA A 82 12.82 -6.16 -2.52
N CYS A 83 13.71 -5.15 -2.51
CA CYS A 83 13.50 -3.92 -1.74
C CYS A 83 12.32 -3.13 -2.27
N THR A 84 12.23 -3.03 -3.59
CA THR A 84 11.11 -2.36 -4.29
C THR A 84 9.78 -3.01 -3.94
N ASP A 85 9.71 -4.34 -3.96
CA ASP A 85 8.51 -5.11 -3.63
C ASP A 85 8.11 -4.92 -2.15
N LEU A 86 9.07 -4.92 -1.22
CA LEU A 86 8.80 -4.66 0.21
C LEU A 86 8.29 -3.24 0.47
N ILE A 87 8.87 -2.24 -0.19
CA ILE A 87 8.42 -0.84 -0.08
C ILE A 87 6.99 -0.70 -0.62
N ALA A 88 6.70 -1.33 -1.77
CA ALA A 88 5.37 -1.36 -2.35
C ALA A 88 4.35 -2.03 -1.40
N ALA A 89 4.69 -3.18 -0.83
CA ALA A 89 3.88 -3.89 0.15
C ALA A 89 3.58 -3.00 1.38
N HIS A 90 4.60 -2.34 1.91
CA HIS A 90 4.44 -1.40 3.03
C HIS A 90 3.50 -0.25 2.68
N GLY A 91 3.67 0.36 1.50
CA GLY A 91 2.83 1.47 1.05
C GLY A 91 1.35 1.08 0.92
N ARG A 92 1.07 -0.10 0.35
CA ARG A 92 -0.29 -0.64 0.22
C ARG A 92 -0.92 -0.91 1.59
N LEU A 93 -0.18 -1.56 2.48
CA LEU A 93 -0.66 -1.85 3.83
C LEU A 93 -0.92 -0.55 4.63
N ALA A 94 -0.05 0.45 4.49
CA ALA A 94 -0.24 1.76 5.12
C ALA A 94 -1.49 2.48 4.58
N ALA A 95 -1.77 2.40 3.28
CA ALA A 95 -2.97 2.98 2.68
C ALA A 95 -4.24 2.34 3.24
N VAL A 96 -4.34 1.01 3.22
CA VAL A 96 -5.50 0.28 3.76
C VAL A 96 -5.75 0.63 5.22
N ARG A 97 -4.70 0.71 6.04
CA ARG A 97 -4.86 1.07 7.46
C ARG A 97 -5.38 2.50 7.63
N ARG A 98 -4.92 3.46 6.81
CA ARG A 98 -5.44 4.83 6.84
C ARG A 98 -6.92 4.90 6.44
N ASP A 99 -7.31 4.13 5.43
CA ASP A 99 -8.70 4.10 4.95
C ASP A 99 -9.63 3.42 5.97
N ARG A 100 -9.16 2.41 6.71
CA ARG A 100 -9.92 1.79 7.81
C ARG A 100 -10.10 2.72 9.02
N VAL A 101 -9.13 3.59 9.31
CA VAL A 101 -9.25 4.61 10.37
C VAL A 101 -10.21 5.73 9.95
N ARG A 102 -10.35 5.98 8.65
CA ARG A 102 -11.38 6.86 8.07
C ARG A 102 -12.73 6.13 7.99
N VAL A 103 -13.36 5.80 9.11
CA VAL A 103 -14.74 5.29 9.11
C VAL A 103 -15.70 6.37 8.55
N PRO A 104 -16.67 6.02 7.68
CA PRO A 104 -17.41 6.95 6.83
C PRO A 104 -18.52 7.66 7.59
N GLY A 105 -18.41 8.98 7.65
CA GLY A 105 -19.54 9.78 8.07
C GLY A 105 -19.17 11.24 8.07
N HIS A 106 -19.14 11.88 6.90
CA HIS A 106 -19.39 13.33 6.67
C HIS A 106 -19.11 13.72 5.19
N SER A 107 -19.78 13.12 4.20
CA SER A 107 -19.84 13.69 2.83
C SER A 107 -21.05 13.25 1.98
N ALA A 108 -22.14 12.80 2.59
CA ALA A 108 -23.41 12.60 1.89
C ALA A 108 -24.55 13.34 2.60
N ARG A 109 -24.42 14.66 2.75
CA ARG A 109 -25.57 15.53 3.00
C ARG A 109 -25.31 16.89 2.38
N GLY A 110 -26.06 17.21 1.32
CA GLY A 110 -26.12 18.56 0.74
C GLY A 110 -25.73 18.71 -0.73
N ARG A 111 -26.20 17.85 -1.63
CA ARG A 111 -26.49 18.32 -3.00
C ARG A 111 -28.00 18.27 -3.20
N SER A 112 -28.67 19.36 -2.80
CA SER A 112 -30.01 19.65 -3.31
C SER A 112 -29.91 19.99 -4.80
N PRO A 113 -30.83 19.50 -5.64
CA PRO A 113 -30.92 19.89 -7.03
C PRO A 113 -31.79 21.15 -7.14
N ALA A 114 -31.20 22.31 -7.39
CA ALA A 114 -31.89 23.48 -7.96
C ALA A 114 -30.89 24.59 -8.29
N GLN A 115 -31.16 25.29 -9.40
CA GLN A 115 -30.38 26.33 -10.10
C GLN A 115 -29.32 25.73 -11.03
N GLU A 116 -29.63 25.39 -12.29
CA GLU A 116 -30.30 26.22 -13.32
C GLU A 116 -29.68 27.62 -13.38
N GLY A 117 -28.61 27.72 -14.17
CA GLY A 117 -27.83 28.91 -14.44
C GLY A 117 -26.93 28.65 -15.66
N ASP A 118 -27.57 28.69 -16.83
CA ASP A 118 -27.07 29.08 -18.16
C ASP A 118 -25.66 28.61 -18.62
N PRO A 119 -25.53 27.83 -19.71
CA PRO A 119 -24.23 27.41 -20.23
C PRO A 119 -23.51 28.58 -20.93
N VAL A 120 -22.51 29.14 -20.27
CA VAL A 120 -21.48 29.97 -20.94
C VAL A 120 -20.73 29.08 -21.93
N ARG A 121 -21.03 29.26 -23.22
CA ARG A 121 -20.21 28.80 -24.35
C ARG A 121 -18.78 29.31 -24.16
N ILE A 122 -17.86 28.43 -23.79
CA ILE A 122 -16.44 28.65 -24.00
C ILE A 122 -16.09 27.99 -25.34
N THR A 123 -15.97 28.84 -26.36
CA THR A 123 -15.37 28.50 -27.65
C THR A 123 -13.94 28.00 -27.46
N GLN A 124 -13.64 26.82 -27.99
CA GLN A 124 -12.26 26.35 -28.21
C GLN A 124 -11.52 27.35 -29.10
N PRO A 125 -10.26 27.71 -28.79
CA PRO A 125 -9.27 27.96 -29.80
C PRO A 125 -8.59 26.65 -30.17
N GLU A 126 -8.73 26.36 -31.44
CA GLU A 126 -8.07 25.37 -32.28
C GLU A 126 -6.54 25.51 -32.24
N SER A 127 -5.85 24.39 -32.40
CA SER A 127 -4.46 24.25 -32.86
C SER A 127 -3.33 24.82 -31.99
N ASP A 128 -2.53 23.90 -31.42
CA ASP A 128 -1.20 23.73 -32.04
C ASP A 128 -0.65 22.32 -31.85
N ARG A 129 -0.37 21.71 -33.00
CA ARG A 129 0.12 20.36 -33.21
C ARG A 129 1.65 20.44 -33.19
N THR A 130 2.27 20.38 -32.03
CA THR A 130 3.74 20.30 -31.95
C THR A 130 4.19 18.85 -32.07
N THR A 131 4.68 18.53 -33.26
CA THR A 131 5.35 17.30 -33.67
C THR A 131 6.57 17.04 -32.80
N TRP A 132 6.63 15.91 -32.10
CA TRP A 132 7.87 15.38 -31.51
C TRP A 132 8.57 14.51 -32.56
N SER A 133 9.61 15.05 -33.18
CA SER A 133 10.51 14.26 -34.05
C SER A 133 11.58 13.60 -33.19
N TYR A 134 11.51 12.27 -33.08
CA TYR A 134 12.63 11.42 -32.67
C TYR A 134 13.46 11.08 -33.91
N GLN A 135 14.72 11.49 -33.94
CA GLN A 135 15.73 10.92 -34.83
C GLN A 135 16.48 9.81 -34.08
N TRP A 136 16.57 8.66 -34.74
CA TRP A 136 17.42 7.52 -34.37
C TRP A 136 18.81 7.72 -34.99
#